data_AF-A0A0C2CQ05-F1
#
_entry.id   AF-A0A0C2CQ05-F1
#
_cell.length_a   1.000
_cell.length_b   1.000
_cell.length_c   1.000
_cell.angle_alpha   90.00
_cell.angle_beta   90.00
_cell.angle_gamma   90.00
#
_symmetry.space_group_name_H-M   'P 1'
#
loop_
_entity.id
_entity.type
_entity.pdbx_description
1 polymer ?
#
loop_
_entity_poly.entity_id
_entity_poly.type
_entity_poly.pdbx_seq_one_letter_code
_entity_poly.pdbx_strand_id
1 'polypeptide(L)' 'MRRRTYRAHGRINPYMSSPCHIEVILTEKEDVVAKPSDDIPRAKKESKRKQRRQLARGEY' A
#
# COMPACT_ATOMS: atom_id res chain seq x y z
N MET A 1 18.18 4.14 34.47
CA MET A 1 18.90 4.16 35.77
C MET A 1 19.80 2.94 35.88
N ARG A 2 21.11 3.11 36.09
CA ARG A 2 22.04 1.98 36.27
C ARG A 2 22.05 1.56 37.74
N ARG A 3 21.83 0.27 38.03
CA ARG A 3 21.81 -0.28 39.39
C ARG A 3 23.04 -1.13 39.67
N ARG A 4 23.41 -1.22 40.95
CA ARG A 4 24.50 -2.06 41.47
C ARG A 4 23.96 -2.98 42.56
N THR A 5 24.57 -4.15 42.70
CA THR A 5 24.29 -5.09 43.79
C THR A 5 25.52 -5.24 44.66
N TYR A 6 25.31 -5.13 45.98
CA TYR A 6 26.33 -5.41 46.98
C TYR A 6 26.36 -6.92 47.24
N ARG A 7 27.56 -7.50 47.24
CA ARG A 7 27.82 -8.92 47.47
C ARG A 7 28.80 -9.08 48.64
N ALA A 8 28.99 -10.31 49.09
CA ALA A 8 29.94 -10.62 50.15
C ALA A 8 31.35 -10.11 49.82
N HIS A 9 32.14 -9.84 50.86
CA HIS A 9 33.52 -9.34 50.78
C HIS A 9 33.68 -8.02 50.00
N GLY A 10 32.68 -7.14 50.05
CA GLY A 10 32.74 -5.81 49.43
C GLY A 10 32.68 -5.82 47.90
N ARG A 11 32.33 -6.95 47.27
CA ARG A 11 32.17 -7.04 45.82
C ARG A 11 30.94 -6.24 45.36
N ILE A 12 31.11 -5.42 44.33
CA ILE A 12 30.04 -4.61 43.74
C ILE A 12 29.87 -4.99 42.28
N ASN A 13 28.73 -5.61 41.94
CA ASN A 13 28.43 -6.08 40.59
C ASN A 13 27.28 -5.29 39.96
N PRO A 14 27.29 -5.10 38.62
CA PRO A 14 26.20 -4.45 37.92
C PRO A 14 24.92 -5.32 37.99
N TYR A 15 23.78 -4.65 38.20
CA TYR A 15 22.46 -5.27 38.03
C TYR A 15 21.74 -4.51 36.92
N MET A 16 21.85 -5.06 35.71
CA MET A 16 21.39 -4.40 34.50
C MET A 16 19.96 -4.84 34.20
N SER A 17 19.12 -3.87 33.83
CA SER A 17 17.84 -4.19 33.20
C SER A 17 18.10 -4.53 31.73
N SER A 18 17.30 -5.43 31.17
CA SER A 18 17.32 -5.77 29.74
C SER A 18 16.15 -5.05 29.04
N PRO A 19 16.37 -3.86 28.45
CA PRO A 19 15.32 -3.18 27.70
C PRO A 19 15.06 -3.92 26.38
N CYS A 20 13.86 -3.77 25.84
CA CYS A 20 13.49 -4.28 24.52
C CYS A 20 12.86 -3.15 23.68
N HIS A 21 12.97 -3.28 22.37
CA HIS A 21 12.23 -2.46 21.40
C HIS A 21 11.07 -3.31 20.89
N ILE A 22 9.84 -2.80 21.03
CA ILE A 22 8.63 -3.49 20.59
C ILE A 22 7.95 -2.58 19.58
N GLU A 23 7.76 -3.09 18.37
CA GLU A 23 7.05 -2.40 17.29
C GLU A 23 5.86 -3.26 16.86
N VAL A 24 4.71 -2.62 16.67
CA VAL A 24 3.46 -3.27 16.25
C VAL A 24 2.85 -2.40 15.16
N ILE A 25 2.57 -3.01 14.01
CA ILE A 25 1.87 -2.36 12.89
C ILE A 25 0.55 -3.09 12.70
N LEU A 26 -0.55 -2.34 12.75
CA LEU A 26 -1.90 -2.84 12.53
C LEU A 26 -2.50 -2.06 11.36
N THR A 27 -3.18 -2.77 10.47
CA THR A 27 -3.94 -2.17 9.36
C THR A 27 -5.32 -2.83 9.30
N GLU A 28 -6.33 -2.05 8.99
CA GLU A 28 -7.66 -2.60 8.69
C GLU A 28 -7.59 -3.45 7.41
N LYS A 29 -8.55 -4.36 7.25
CA LYS A 29 -8.60 -5.24 6.08
C LYS A 29 -8.89 -4.39 4.84
N GLU A 30 -8.02 -4.44 3.84
CA GLU A 30 -8.20 -3.67 2.61
C GLU A 30 -9.39 -4.19 1.81
N ASP A 31 -10.31 -3.29 1.46
CA ASP A 31 -11.27 -3.50 0.38
C ASP A 31 -10.54 -3.26 -0.95
N VAL A 32 -10.32 -4.33 -1.71
CA VAL A 32 -9.61 -4.29 -2.99
C VAL A 32 -10.44 -3.48 -3.99
N VAL A 33 -10.09 -2.20 -4.16
CA VAL A 33 -10.61 -1.40 -5.27
C VAL A 33 -9.79 -1.73 -6.51
N ALA A 34 -10.43 -2.30 -7.53
CA ALA A 34 -9.79 -2.58 -8.79
C ALA A 34 -9.23 -1.27 -9.38
N LYS A 35 -7.94 -1.28 -9.75
CA LYS A 35 -7.38 -0.19 -10.56
C LYS A 35 -8.18 -0.11 -11.86
N PRO A 36 -8.56 1.08 -12.32
CA PRO A 36 -9.25 1.20 -13.60
C PRO A 36 -8.35 0.61 -14.70
N SER A 37 -8.87 -0.38 -15.43
CA SER A 37 -8.21 -0.93 -16.61
C SER A 37 -8.24 0.12 -17.73
N ASP A 38 -7.10 0.40 -18.35
CA ASP A 38 -7.00 1.29 -19.52
C ASP A 38 -7.70 0.72 -20.78
N ASP A 39 -8.31 -0.47 -20.69
CA ASP A 39 -9.18 -1.09 -21.70
C ASP A 39 -10.54 -0.40 -21.86
N ILE A 40 -10.58 0.93 -21.76
CA ILE A 40 -11.66 1.67 -22.40
C ILE A 40 -11.33 1.65 -23.89
N PRO A 41 -12.06 0.93 -24.75
CA PRO A 41 -11.87 1.06 -26.19
C PRO A 41 -12.09 2.53 -26.52
N ARG A 42 -11.02 3.26 -26.81
CA ARG A 42 -11.08 4.62 -27.35
C ARG A 42 -11.95 4.49 -28.59
N ALA A 43 -13.22 4.88 -28.47
CA ALA A 43 -14.14 4.93 -29.59
C ALA A 43 -13.46 5.82 -30.63
N LYS A 44 -12.92 5.19 -31.69
CA LYS A 44 -12.34 5.92 -32.81
C LYS A 44 -13.48 6.74 -33.39
N LYS A 45 -13.45 8.05 -33.16
CA LYS A 45 -14.42 8.96 -33.76
C LYS A 45 -14.31 8.79 -35.27
N GLU A 46 -15.31 8.16 -35.87
CA GLU A 46 -15.34 8.01 -37.31
C GLU A 46 -15.39 9.39 -37.96
N SER A 47 -14.65 9.57 -39.06
CA SER A 47 -14.70 10.81 -39.82
C SER A 47 -16.14 11.10 -40.27
N LYS A 48 -16.58 12.36 -40.14
CA LYS A 48 -17.90 12.82 -40.60
C LYS A 48 -18.19 12.44 -42.06
N ARG A 49 -17.15 12.28 -42.89
CA ARG A 49 -17.27 11.84 -44.29
C ARG A 49 -17.66 10.36 -44.42
N LYS A 50 -17.14 9.50 -43.54
CA LYS A 50 -17.45 8.07 -43.49
C LYS A 50 -18.89 7.84 -43.01
N GLN A 51 -19.30 8.56 -41.96
CA GLN A 51 -20.66 8.52 -41.42
C GLN A 51 -21.71 8.94 -42.48
N ARG A 52 -21.48 10.04 -43.20
CA ARG A 52 -22.38 10.46 -44.29
C ARG A 52 -22.46 9.45 -45.42
N ARG A 53 -21.35 8.75 -45.72
CA ARG A 53 -21.31 7.70 -46.75
C ARG A 53 -22.08 6.45 -46.33
N GLN A 54 -22.03 6.05 -45.05
CA GLN A 54 -22.84 4.95 -44.51
C GLN A 54 -24.34 5.30 -44.54
N LEU A 55 -24.71 6.50 -44.08
CA LEU A 55 -26.10 6.98 -44.16
C LEU A 55 -26.61 7.02 -45.62
N ALA A 56 -25.80 7.50 -46.56
CA ALA A 56 -26.17 7.55 -47.97
C ALA A 56 -26.26 6.17 -48.63
N ARG A 57 -25.65 5.13 -48.04
CA ARG A 57 -25.74 3.74 -48.51
C ARG A 57 -26.92 2.97 -47.92
N GLY A 58 -27.65 3.55 -46.94
CA GLY A 58 -28.80 2.89 -46.31
C GLY A 58 -28.43 1.69 -45.44
N GLU A 59 -27.16 1.56 -45.04
CA GLU A 59 -26.73 0.52 -44.11
C GLU A 59 -26.96 1.04 -42.67
N TYR A 60 -28.04 0.60 -42.05
CA TYR A 60 -28.27 0.59 -40.61
C TYR A 60 -28.83 -0.77 -40.20
#